data_AF-A0A7Y8WNJ5-F1
#
_entry.id   AF-A0A7Y8WNJ5-F1
#
_cell.length_a   1.000
_cell.length_b   1.000
_cell.length_c   1.000
_cell.angle_alpha   90.00
_cell.angle_beta   90.00
_cell.angle_gamma   90.00
#
_symmetry.space_group_name_H-M   'P 1'
#
loop_
_entity.id
_entity.type
_entity.pdbx_description
1 polymer ?
#
loop_
_entity_poly.entity_id
_entity_poly.type
_entity_poly.pdbx_seq_one_letter_code
_entity_poly.pdbx_strand_id
1 'polypeptide(L)'
;MDQPLISIFQANDSNPEVLQSLRDIASLSGVLSDLGSQNAFQTPSEILRFLKIIQLINEEALGLDDPIENAETVYYRYRNRYKDPEPPTKKKIEQIVNVLVKYNWISKQSRQLKMRDTGKRMMDALIRLANDSLAYYMQDDIGRSLFQARRDAELSEAYDDHGISGGNKIASMIRNVENAIQILKERELEMLADRNALPQLEVIHQLMQELEIKLQERFRLFQTFEESLVLSHFMHKGTAVLAEGTNLSLGMINKYLKFTHMQKTPLSSTIQPEKVRSFITQMYDPPLDSDVPNVYQLFSFMEQGQYEEEEIDGLWMPVKFAAPIPHTAIDEAVHYLETYEPLSEPIEETEEELEYIEEIISEEDIDELMGETHWMLTKSMIETEVIESYLQEHDETPMEQLVIEATSSQWSDAVNAITAIAALVGNKKITITKPTGKVQVPEYERRWEWMNRDDGSNIIKKRNSREKQSE
;
A
#
# COMPACT_ATOMS: atom_id res chain seq x y z
N MET A 1 -10.72 26.25 38.50
CA MET A 1 -11.16 25.41 39.63
C MET A 1 -10.66 24.02 39.31
N ASP A 2 -9.70 23.52 40.08
CA ASP A 2 -9.12 22.18 39.90
C ASP A 2 -10.15 21.12 40.33
N GLN A 3 -10.98 20.69 39.38
CA GLN A 3 -11.78 19.49 39.58
C GLN A 3 -10.86 18.28 39.40
N PRO A 4 -10.84 17.33 40.37
CA PRO A 4 -10.02 16.14 40.24
C PRO A 4 -10.47 15.33 39.02
N LEU A 5 -9.50 14.79 38.29
CA LEU A 5 -9.70 13.99 37.09
C LEU A 5 -10.70 12.85 37.37
N ILE A 6 -11.79 12.79 36.61
CA ILE A 6 -12.79 11.73 36.67
C ILE A 6 -12.27 10.56 35.84
N SER A 7 -11.60 9.63 36.50
CA SER A 7 -11.08 8.41 35.87
C SER A 7 -11.31 7.18 36.74
N ILE A 8 -11.85 6.11 36.16
CA ILE A 8 -12.05 4.84 36.87
C ILE A 8 -10.73 4.19 37.31
N PHE A 9 -9.61 4.55 36.66
CA PHE A 9 -8.28 4.01 36.96
C PHE A 9 -7.57 4.73 38.11
N GLN A 10 -8.07 5.90 38.52
CA GLN A 10 -7.53 6.70 39.62
C GLN A 10 -8.49 6.77 40.83
N ALA A 11 -9.76 6.43 40.62
CA ALA A 11 -10.76 6.40 41.68
C ALA A 11 -10.58 5.20 42.61
N ASN A 12 -10.93 5.39 43.89
CA ASN A 12 -10.87 4.31 44.89
C ASN A 12 -11.98 3.27 44.66
N ASP A 13 -11.63 1.98 44.72
CA ASP A 13 -12.54 0.84 44.50
C ASP A 13 -13.79 0.85 45.39
N SER A 14 -13.69 1.45 46.59
CA SER A 14 -14.82 1.56 47.51
C SER A 14 -15.83 2.65 47.16
N ASN A 15 -15.57 3.45 46.13
CA ASN A 15 -16.43 4.58 45.79
C ASN A 15 -17.74 4.09 45.14
N PRO A 16 -18.93 4.51 45.62
CA PRO A 16 -20.21 4.05 45.07
C PRO A 16 -20.37 4.25 43.56
N GLU A 17 -19.84 5.35 43.01
CA GLU A 17 -19.88 5.66 41.58
C GLU A 17 -19.03 4.66 40.75
N VAL A 18 -17.88 4.22 41.29
CA VAL A 18 -17.04 3.20 40.67
C VAL A 18 -17.78 1.86 40.64
N LEU A 19 -18.35 1.46 41.78
CA LEU A 19 -19.13 0.23 41.86
C LEU A 19 -20.33 0.23 40.91
N GLN A 20 -21.02 1.36 40.76
CA GLN A 20 -22.15 1.49 39.84
C GLN A 20 -21.70 1.42 38.38
N SER A 21 -20.57 2.06 38.04
CA SER A 21 -19.98 2.00 36.69
C SER A 21 -19.56 0.57 36.33
N LEU A 22 -18.92 -0.16 37.25
CA LEU A 22 -18.54 -1.55 37.05
C LEU A 22 -19.76 -2.48 36.92
N ARG A 23 -20.86 -2.19 37.62
CA ARG A 23 -22.14 -2.91 37.45
C ARG A 23 -22.74 -2.72 36.06
N ASP A 24 -22.61 -1.54 35.47
CA ASP A 24 -23.07 -1.32 34.09
C ASP A 24 -22.26 -2.18 33.10
N ILE A 25 -20.94 -2.27 33.27
CA ILE A 25 -20.07 -3.15 32.47
C ILE A 25 -20.43 -4.63 32.68
N ALA A 26 -20.66 -5.05 33.92
CA ALA A 26 -21.09 -6.42 34.23
C ALA A 26 -22.46 -6.74 33.62
N SER A 27 -23.39 -5.77 33.60
CA SER A 27 -24.69 -5.89 32.95
C SER A 27 -24.54 -6.07 31.44
N LEU A 28 -23.69 -5.27 30.78
CA LEU A 28 -23.38 -5.43 29.36
C LEU A 28 -22.78 -6.79 29.03
N SER A 29 -21.77 -7.21 29.79
CA SER A 29 -21.16 -8.54 29.64
C SER A 29 -22.19 -9.65 29.79
N GLY A 30 -23.10 -9.53 30.76
CA GLY A 30 -24.19 -10.47 30.97
C GLY A 30 -25.16 -10.54 29.78
N VAL A 31 -25.59 -9.39 29.24
CA VAL A 31 -26.44 -9.34 28.04
C VAL A 31 -25.75 -10.01 26.85
N LEU A 32 -24.48 -9.70 26.61
CA LEU A 32 -23.73 -10.27 25.49
C LEU A 32 -23.51 -11.78 25.65
N SER A 33 -23.23 -12.25 26.87
CA SER A 33 -23.04 -13.68 27.18
C SER A 33 -24.34 -14.48 27.01
N ASP A 34 -25.46 -14.00 27.56
CA ASP A 34 -26.74 -14.70 27.48
C ASP A 34 -27.25 -14.79 26.04
N LEU A 35 -27.02 -13.74 25.24
CA LEU A 35 -27.34 -13.74 23.82
C LEU A 35 -26.33 -14.59 23.00
N GLY A 36 -25.04 -14.57 23.37
CA GLY A 36 -23.96 -15.31 22.71
C GLY A 36 -24.03 -16.82 22.92
N SER A 37 -24.52 -17.26 24.09
CA SER A 37 -24.80 -18.68 24.38
C SER A 37 -25.88 -19.30 23.45
N GLN A 38 -26.57 -18.48 22.66
CA GLN A 38 -27.66 -18.88 21.77
C GLN A 38 -27.35 -18.60 20.29
N ASN A 39 -26.08 -18.70 19.91
CA ASN A 39 -25.54 -18.41 18.57
C ASN A 39 -25.72 -16.98 18.05
N ALA A 40 -26.39 -16.07 18.78
CA ALA A 40 -26.79 -14.75 18.27
C ALA A 40 -25.65 -13.77 17.94
N PHE A 41 -24.41 -14.12 18.28
CA PHE A 41 -23.20 -13.34 17.99
C PHE A 41 -22.18 -14.11 17.14
N GLN A 42 -22.57 -15.25 16.55
CA GLN A 42 -21.67 -16.02 15.67
C GLN A 42 -21.63 -15.47 14.25
N THR A 43 -22.68 -14.77 13.81
CA THR A 43 -22.76 -14.21 12.46
C THR A 43 -23.01 -12.70 12.48
N PRO A 44 -22.35 -11.90 11.61
CA PRO A 44 -22.56 -10.44 11.54
C PRO A 44 -24.02 -10.03 11.31
N SER A 45 -24.80 -10.87 10.62
CA SER A 45 -26.22 -10.64 10.36
C SER A 45 -27.06 -10.69 11.65
N GLU A 46 -26.76 -11.58 12.59
CA GLU A 46 -27.46 -11.65 13.87
C GLU A 46 -27.09 -10.49 14.79
N ILE A 47 -25.82 -10.03 14.75
CA ILE A 47 -25.40 -8.81 15.45
C ILE A 47 -26.19 -7.61 14.94
N LEU A 48 -26.30 -7.47 13.62
CA LEU A 48 -27.07 -6.39 13.00
C LEU A 48 -28.56 -6.48 13.37
N ARG A 49 -29.16 -7.67 13.41
CA ARG A 49 -30.55 -7.87 13.86
C ARG A 49 -30.73 -7.43 15.30
N PHE A 50 -29.81 -7.78 16.19
CA PHE A 50 -29.82 -7.35 17.57
C PHE A 50 -29.71 -5.82 17.69
N LEU A 51 -28.76 -5.20 16.97
CA LEU A 51 -28.58 -3.74 16.93
C LEU A 51 -29.85 -3.02 16.43
N LYS A 52 -30.49 -3.54 15.39
CA LYS A 52 -31.77 -3.03 14.89
C LYS A 52 -32.89 -3.15 15.94
N ILE A 53 -32.95 -4.24 16.70
CA ILE A 53 -33.95 -4.41 17.76
C ILE A 53 -33.72 -3.38 18.89
N ILE A 54 -32.49 -3.20 19.35
CA ILE A 54 -32.21 -2.19 20.39
C ILE A 54 -32.44 -0.76 19.88
N GLN A 55 -32.19 -0.49 18.59
CA GLN A 55 -32.49 0.80 17.96
C GLN A 55 -33.99 1.12 18.04
N LEU A 56 -34.87 0.17 17.72
CA LEU A 56 -36.33 0.35 17.84
C LEU A 56 -36.76 0.71 19.27
N ILE A 57 -36.16 0.06 20.26
CA ILE A 57 -36.46 0.30 21.67
C ILE A 57 -35.90 1.66 22.10
N ASN A 58 -34.73 2.05 21.60
CA ASN A 58 -34.11 3.34 21.88
C ASN A 58 -34.89 4.52 21.28
N GLU A 59 -35.37 4.39 20.04
CA GLU A 59 -36.19 5.40 19.38
C GLU A 59 -37.50 5.67 20.14
N GLU A 60 -38.14 4.62 20.68
CA GLU A 60 -39.30 4.78 21.56
C GLU A 60 -38.94 5.51 22.86
N ALA A 61 -37.82 5.15 23.49
CA ALA A 61 -37.37 5.80 24.73
C ALA A 61 -37.01 7.29 24.55
N LEU A 62 -36.64 7.69 23.33
CA LEU A 62 -36.39 9.08 22.94
C LEU A 62 -37.68 9.83 22.53
N GLY A 63 -38.82 9.14 22.45
CA GLY A 63 -40.11 9.71 22.04
C GLY A 63 -40.21 9.96 20.53
N LEU A 64 -39.38 9.29 19.72
CA LEU A 64 -39.39 9.40 18.26
C LEU A 64 -40.40 8.45 17.60
N ASP A 65 -40.91 7.48 18.36
CA ASP A 65 -41.84 6.45 17.91
C ASP A 65 -42.95 6.21 18.94
N ASP A 66 -44.04 5.55 18.51
CA ASP A 66 -45.14 5.14 19.38
C ASP A 66 -44.68 4.22 20.53
N PRO A 67 -45.39 4.14 21.66
CA PRO A 67 -45.04 3.26 22.78
C PRO A 67 -44.96 1.77 22.38
N ILE A 68 -43.99 1.03 22.93
CA ILE A 68 -43.85 -0.42 22.71
C ILE A 68 -44.56 -1.16 23.84
N GLU A 69 -45.68 -1.81 23.53
CA GLU A 69 -46.46 -2.53 24.55
C GLU A 69 -45.78 -3.84 25.00
N ASN A 70 -45.28 -4.63 24.03
CA ASN A 70 -44.73 -5.95 24.27
C ASN A 70 -43.75 -6.40 23.16
N ALA A 71 -43.20 -7.61 23.30
CA ALA A 71 -42.27 -8.20 22.33
C ALA A 71 -42.89 -8.42 20.94
N GLU A 72 -44.21 -8.60 20.84
CA GLU A 72 -44.90 -8.75 19.57
C GLU A 72 -44.98 -7.41 18.81
N THR A 73 -45.16 -6.28 19.52
CA THR A 73 -45.03 -4.95 18.93
C THR A 73 -43.65 -4.75 18.30
N VAL A 74 -42.58 -5.15 19.01
CA VAL A 74 -41.20 -5.09 18.49
C VAL A 74 -41.05 -5.94 17.23
N TYR A 75 -41.63 -7.15 17.20
CA TYR A 75 -41.60 -8.03 16.03
C TYR A 75 -42.22 -7.42 14.78
N TYR A 76 -43.44 -6.91 14.88
CA TYR A 76 -44.11 -6.33 13.72
C TYR A 76 -43.43 -5.04 13.26
N ARG A 77 -42.93 -4.21 14.20
CA ARG A 77 -42.15 -3.01 13.84
C ARG A 77 -40.87 -3.36 13.12
N TYR A 78 -40.12 -4.35 13.60
CA TYR A 78 -38.92 -4.82 12.94
C TYR A 78 -39.21 -5.23 11.49
N ARG A 79 -40.23 -6.06 11.28
CA ARG A 79 -40.60 -6.56 9.95
C ARG A 79 -41.08 -5.45 9.00
N ASN A 80 -41.77 -4.44 9.53
CA ASN A 80 -42.27 -3.33 8.73
C ASN A 80 -41.17 -2.33 8.35
N ARG A 81 -40.25 -2.04 9.29
CA ARG A 81 -39.17 -1.05 9.09
C ARG A 81 -38.00 -1.62 8.32
N TYR A 82 -37.54 -2.82 8.68
CA TYR A 82 -36.36 -3.43 8.08
C TYR A 82 -36.80 -4.49 7.06
N LYS A 83 -36.45 -4.27 5.78
CA LYS A 83 -36.61 -5.25 4.68
C LYS A 83 -35.58 -6.39 4.80
N ASP A 84 -35.59 -7.10 5.93
CA ASP A 84 -34.72 -8.25 6.20
C ASP A 84 -35.27 -9.50 5.48
N PRO A 85 -34.49 -10.18 4.62
CA PRO A 85 -34.93 -11.41 3.95
C PRO A 85 -35.22 -12.55 4.94
N GLU A 86 -34.60 -12.53 6.11
CA GLU A 86 -34.75 -13.54 7.15
C GLU A 86 -34.99 -12.85 8.51
N PRO A 87 -36.18 -12.30 8.76
CA PRO A 87 -36.46 -11.58 10.00
C PRO A 87 -36.40 -12.53 11.22
N PRO A 88 -35.99 -12.03 12.40
CA PRO A 88 -35.96 -12.81 13.62
C PRO A 88 -37.36 -13.29 13.99
N THR A 89 -37.46 -14.54 14.44
CA THR A 89 -38.75 -15.13 14.85
C THR A 89 -39.31 -14.42 16.10
N LYS A 90 -40.63 -14.49 16.30
CA LYS A 90 -41.28 -13.94 17.51
C LYS A 90 -40.63 -14.45 18.81
N LYS A 91 -40.32 -15.75 18.86
CA LYS A 91 -39.64 -16.39 19.99
C LYS A 91 -38.27 -15.78 20.25
N LYS A 92 -37.50 -15.47 19.21
CA LYS A 92 -36.17 -14.86 19.34
C LYS A 92 -36.27 -13.42 19.87
N ILE A 93 -37.24 -12.64 19.40
CA ILE A 93 -37.47 -11.28 19.93
C ILE A 93 -37.91 -11.32 21.39
N GLU A 94 -38.82 -12.22 21.74
CA GLU A 94 -39.23 -12.42 23.13
C GLU A 94 -38.06 -12.80 24.03
N GLN A 95 -37.17 -13.68 23.56
CA GLN A 95 -35.92 -14.01 24.25
C GLN A 95 -35.03 -12.78 24.46
N ILE A 96 -34.78 -11.99 23.41
CA ILE A 96 -33.99 -10.75 23.51
C ILE A 96 -34.61 -9.81 24.54
N VAL A 97 -35.92 -9.56 24.47
CA VAL A 97 -36.63 -8.72 25.47
C VAL A 97 -36.49 -9.28 26.88
N ASN A 98 -36.58 -10.60 27.07
CA ASN A 98 -36.42 -11.23 28.38
C ASN A 98 -34.99 -11.09 28.93
N VAL A 99 -33.96 -11.22 28.08
CA VAL A 99 -32.56 -10.97 28.47
C VAL A 99 -32.37 -9.52 28.87
N LEU A 100 -32.87 -8.58 28.06
CA LEU A 100 -32.77 -7.15 28.37
C LEU A 100 -33.52 -6.77 29.66
N VAL A 101 -34.61 -7.46 30.00
CA VAL A 101 -35.30 -7.31 31.29
C VAL A 101 -34.50 -7.92 32.45
N LYS A 102 -33.93 -9.11 32.26
CA LYS A 102 -33.09 -9.80 33.26
C LYS A 102 -31.92 -8.92 33.73
N TYR A 103 -31.30 -8.19 32.80
CA TYR A 103 -30.17 -7.29 33.08
C TYR A 103 -30.55 -5.83 33.38
N ASN A 104 -31.84 -5.56 33.62
CA ASN A 104 -32.37 -4.23 33.95
C ASN A 104 -32.15 -3.15 32.87
N TRP A 105 -32.03 -3.52 31.59
CA TRP A 105 -31.99 -2.54 30.50
C TRP A 105 -33.39 -2.01 30.16
N ILE A 106 -34.39 -2.88 30.27
CA ILE A 106 -35.81 -2.55 30.11
C ILE A 106 -36.60 -3.05 31.31
N SER A 107 -37.74 -2.43 31.55
CA SER A 107 -38.72 -2.87 32.53
C SER A 107 -40.06 -3.19 31.87
N LYS A 108 -40.64 -4.33 32.22
CA LYS A 108 -42.01 -4.69 31.83
C LYS A 108 -42.98 -4.01 32.79
N GLN A 109 -43.65 -2.95 32.34
CA GLN A 109 -44.82 -2.39 33.01
C GLN A 109 -46.09 -2.99 32.41
N SER A 110 -47.22 -2.89 33.11
CA SER A 110 -48.48 -3.54 32.75
C SER A 110 -49.02 -3.20 31.35
N ARG A 111 -48.53 -2.12 30.72
CA ARG A 111 -48.94 -1.65 29.39
C ARG A 111 -47.79 -1.29 28.44
N GLN A 112 -46.53 -1.35 28.89
CA GLN A 112 -45.40 -0.90 28.09
C GLN A 112 -44.06 -1.49 28.54
N LEU A 113 -43.16 -1.66 27.58
CA LEU A 113 -41.74 -1.86 27.80
C LEU A 113 -41.09 -0.49 27.99
N LYS A 114 -40.65 -0.17 29.20
CA LYS A 114 -39.99 1.10 29.50
C LYS A 114 -38.50 0.92 29.68
N MET A 115 -37.70 1.62 28.88
CA MET A 115 -36.24 1.65 29.00
C MET A 115 -35.79 2.23 30.36
N ARG A 116 -34.75 1.65 30.95
CA ARG A 116 -34.10 2.14 32.18
C ARG A 116 -32.81 2.89 31.86
N ASP A 117 -32.31 3.68 32.80
CA ASP A 117 -31.12 4.53 32.61
C ASP A 117 -29.86 3.75 32.23
N THR A 118 -29.63 2.57 32.83
CA THR A 118 -28.53 1.67 32.41
C THR A 118 -28.75 1.16 30.99
N GLY A 119 -29.98 0.76 30.63
CA GLY A 119 -30.31 0.33 29.28
C GLY A 119 -30.08 1.42 28.24
N LYS A 120 -30.49 2.65 28.53
CA LYS A 120 -30.27 3.81 27.67
C LYS A 120 -28.78 4.02 27.40
N ARG A 121 -27.96 4.12 28.46
CA ARG A 121 -26.51 4.32 28.34
C ARG A 121 -25.82 3.20 27.56
N MET A 122 -26.18 1.94 27.82
CA MET A 122 -25.54 0.79 27.16
C MET A 122 -26.00 0.62 25.71
N MET A 123 -27.29 0.79 25.41
CA MET A 123 -27.79 0.72 24.04
C MET A 123 -27.24 1.86 23.20
N ASP A 124 -27.22 3.11 23.72
CA ASP A 124 -26.61 4.24 23.04
C ASP A 124 -25.12 3.99 22.76
N ALA A 125 -24.37 3.45 23.73
CA ALA A 125 -22.95 3.12 23.55
C ALA A 125 -22.75 2.06 22.46
N LEU A 126 -23.57 1.01 22.41
CA LEU A 126 -23.50 -0.03 21.39
C LEU A 126 -23.85 0.50 20.00
N ILE A 127 -24.89 1.32 19.89
CA ILE A 127 -25.31 1.95 18.62
C ILE A 127 -24.20 2.87 18.11
N ARG A 128 -23.63 3.72 18.98
CA ARG A 128 -22.49 4.59 18.64
C ARG A 128 -21.28 3.76 18.19
N LEU A 129 -20.90 2.73 18.93
CA LEU A 129 -19.80 1.85 18.56
C LEU A 129 -19.99 1.22 17.17
N ALA A 130 -21.20 0.73 16.88
CA ALA A 130 -21.51 0.12 15.59
C ALA A 130 -21.45 1.14 14.45
N ASN A 131 -22.03 2.32 14.62
CA ASN A 131 -21.99 3.39 13.62
C ASN A 131 -20.57 3.91 13.40
N ASP A 132 -19.80 4.09 14.47
CA ASP A 132 -18.41 4.54 14.36
C ASP A 132 -17.52 3.49 13.69
N SER A 133 -17.78 2.20 13.94
CA SER A 133 -17.10 1.10 13.25
C SER A 133 -17.44 1.06 11.77
N LEU A 134 -18.73 1.23 11.42
CA LEU A 134 -19.15 1.30 10.02
C LEU A 134 -18.50 2.50 9.33
N ALA A 135 -18.55 3.68 9.93
CA ALA A 135 -17.94 4.89 9.39
C ALA A 135 -16.43 4.75 9.20
N TYR A 136 -15.74 4.06 10.11
CA TYR A 136 -14.32 3.71 9.98
C TYR A 136 -14.07 2.82 8.76
N TYR A 137 -14.82 1.72 8.60
CA TYR A 137 -14.61 0.79 7.48
C TYR A 137 -15.13 1.31 6.12
N MET A 138 -15.94 2.36 6.10
CA MET A 138 -16.32 3.07 4.88
C MET A 138 -15.19 3.93 4.30
N GLN A 139 -14.15 4.24 5.07
CA GLN A 139 -12.98 4.97 4.60
C GLN A 139 -11.93 4.02 3.97
N ASP A 140 -11.11 4.60 3.11
CA ASP A 140 -9.85 4.02 2.64
C ASP A 140 -8.80 3.98 3.77
N ASP A 141 -7.62 3.42 3.54
CA ASP A 141 -6.63 3.22 4.61
C ASP A 141 -6.08 4.54 5.19
N ILE A 142 -5.94 5.59 4.36
CA ILE A 142 -5.52 6.92 4.82
C ILE A 142 -6.68 7.57 5.57
N GLY A 143 -7.87 7.57 4.98
CA GLY A 143 -9.09 8.12 5.58
C GLY A 143 -9.47 7.44 6.89
N ARG A 144 -9.19 6.14 7.07
CA ARG A 144 -9.36 5.40 8.34
C ARG A 144 -8.56 6.04 9.47
N SER A 145 -7.29 6.32 9.22
CA SER A 145 -6.38 6.91 10.21
C SER A 145 -6.79 8.35 10.53
N LEU A 146 -7.14 9.15 9.51
CA LEU A 146 -7.63 10.52 9.70
C LEU A 146 -8.99 10.59 10.40
N PHE A 147 -9.89 9.67 10.09
CA PHE A 147 -11.19 9.56 10.76
C PHE A 147 -11.01 9.24 12.25
N GLN A 148 -10.10 8.33 12.60
CA GLN A 148 -9.78 8.04 14.00
C GLN A 148 -9.15 9.26 14.69
N ALA A 149 -8.23 9.97 14.03
CA ALA A 149 -7.66 11.20 14.56
C ALA A 149 -8.75 12.25 14.85
N ARG A 150 -9.68 12.47 13.90
CA ARG A 150 -10.77 13.44 14.07
C ARG A 150 -11.69 13.06 15.22
N ARG A 151 -12.04 11.77 15.30
CA ARG A 151 -12.83 11.24 16.41
C ARG A 151 -12.12 11.41 17.75
N ASP A 152 -10.82 11.16 17.84
CA ASP A 152 -10.07 11.37 19.07
C ASP A 152 -10.01 12.85 19.47
N ALA A 153 -9.97 13.77 18.49
CA ALA A 153 -10.09 15.20 18.73
C ALA A 153 -11.46 15.58 19.33
N GLU A 154 -12.56 15.10 18.72
CA GLU A 154 -13.93 15.33 19.19
C GLU A 154 -14.18 14.70 20.58
N LEU A 155 -13.66 13.50 20.81
CA LEU A 155 -13.74 12.85 22.12
C LEU A 155 -12.94 13.62 23.17
N SER A 156 -11.75 14.12 22.83
CA SER A 156 -10.97 14.95 23.74
C SER A 156 -11.76 16.20 24.15
N GLU A 157 -12.38 16.89 23.19
CA GLU A 157 -13.25 18.04 23.47
C GLU A 157 -14.46 17.67 24.34
N ALA A 158 -15.15 16.57 24.04
CA ALA A 158 -16.34 16.18 24.79
C ALA A 158 -16.03 15.68 26.21
N TYR A 159 -14.86 15.06 26.43
CA TYR A 159 -14.53 14.35 27.66
C TYR A 159 -13.40 15.01 28.47
N ASP A 160 -12.25 15.31 27.86
CA ASP A 160 -11.10 15.85 28.57
C ASP A 160 -11.37 17.27 29.10
N ASP A 161 -12.10 18.12 28.35
CA ASP A 161 -12.48 19.46 28.82
C ASP A 161 -13.36 19.45 30.07
N HIS A 162 -14.09 18.36 30.28
CA HIS A 162 -14.96 18.15 31.44
C HIS A 162 -14.24 17.41 32.58
N GLY A 163 -12.91 17.21 32.46
CA GLY A 163 -12.11 16.44 33.41
C GLY A 163 -12.38 14.94 33.39
N ILE A 164 -13.17 14.43 32.44
CA ILE A 164 -13.48 13.01 32.28
C ILE A 164 -12.42 12.41 31.38
N SER A 165 -11.27 12.04 31.93
CA SER A 165 -10.18 11.53 31.09
C SER A 165 -10.02 10.02 31.13
N GLY A 166 -10.05 9.43 29.93
CA GLY A 166 -9.53 8.09 29.66
C GLY A 166 -8.04 8.05 29.34
N GLY A 167 -7.36 9.21 29.32
CA GLY A 167 -5.92 9.35 29.05
C GLY A 167 -5.55 9.19 27.57
N ASN A 168 -4.68 10.09 27.10
CA ASN A 168 -3.93 10.01 25.82
C ASN A 168 -4.72 10.23 24.52
N LYS A 169 -5.87 10.93 24.51
CA LYS A 169 -6.60 11.20 23.25
C LYS A 169 -5.83 12.07 22.27
N ILE A 170 -5.15 13.11 22.76
CA ILE A 170 -4.28 13.95 21.92
C ILE A 170 -3.09 13.15 21.39
N ALA A 171 -2.48 12.30 22.23
CA ALA A 171 -1.39 11.43 21.80
C ALA A 171 -1.85 10.39 20.75
N SER A 172 -3.05 9.84 20.92
CA SER A 172 -3.71 8.94 19.96
C SER A 172 -3.99 9.65 18.64
N MET A 173 -4.53 10.87 18.70
CA MET A 173 -4.74 11.72 17.54
C MET A 173 -3.43 11.97 16.77
N ILE A 174 -2.38 12.42 17.45
CA ILE A 174 -1.06 12.67 16.83
C ILE A 174 -0.56 11.39 16.15
N ARG A 175 -0.61 10.24 16.83
CA ARG A 175 -0.17 8.97 16.28
C ARG A 175 -0.97 8.52 15.05
N ASN A 176 -2.29 8.77 15.05
CA ASN A 176 -3.15 8.45 13.92
C ASN A 176 -2.84 9.36 12.71
N VAL A 177 -2.51 10.63 12.94
CA VAL A 177 -2.03 11.53 11.87
C VAL A 177 -0.67 11.06 11.34
N GLU A 178 0.27 10.68 12.20
CA GLU A 178 1.56 10.11 11.77
C GLU A 178 1.39 8.89 10.87
N ASN A 179 0.50 7.96 11.27
CA ASN A 179 0.20 6.78 10.47
C ASN A 179 -0.41 7.18 9.10
N ALA A 180 -1.33 8.16 9.09
CA ALA A 180 -1.92 8.65 7.85
C ALA A 180 -0.86 9.25 6.91
N ILE A 181 0.08 10.03 7.44
CA ILE A 181 1.18 10.63 6.67
C ILE A 181 2.10 9.54 6.11
N GLN A 182 2.42 8.54 6.91
CA GLN A 182 3.26 7.43 6.46
C GLN A 182 2.61 6.68 5.29
N ILE A 183 1.32 6.34 5.40
CA ILE A 183 0.58 5.68 4.32
C ILE A 183 0.48 6.59 3.09
N LEU A 184 0.26 7.90 3.28
CA LEU A 184 0.19 8.87 2.20
C LEU A 184 1.52 8.97 1.43
N LYS A 185 2.66 8.89 2.11
CA LYS A 185 3.99 8.84 1.48
C LYS A 185 4.22 7.53 0.72
N GLU A 186 3.88 6.41 1.32
CA GLU A 186 4.03 5.09 0.71
C GLU A 186 3.19 4.95 -0.57
N ARG A 187 1.99 5.55 -0.57
CA ARG A 187 1.07 5.53 -1.70
C ARG A 187 1.12 6.79 -2.56
N GLU A 188 2.14 7.64 -2.41
CA GLU A 188 2.22 8.91 -3.14
C GLU A 188 2.18 8.68 -4.66
N LEU A 189 2.96 7.72 -5.16
CA LEU A 189 3.02 7.37 -6.57
C LEU A 189 1.69 6.80 -7.08
N GLU A 190 1.06 5.92 -6.30
CA GLU A 190 -0.23 5.31 -6.64
C GLU A 190 -1.32 6.39 -6.76
N MET A 191 -1.40 7.31 -5.80
CA MET A 191 -2.39 8.38 -5.82
C MET A 191 -2.13 9.40 -6.92
N LEU A 192 -0.87 9.70 -7.25
CA LEU A 192 -0.55 10.56 -8.39
C LEU A 192 -0.85 9.89 -9.74
N ALA A 193 -0.95 8.56 -9.77
CA ALA A 193 -1.31 7.79 -10.96
C ALA A 193 -2.81 7.60 -11.16
N ASP A 194 -3.62 7.64 -10.10
CA ASP A 194 -5.08 7.49 -10.22
C ASP A 194 -5.76 8.75 -10.80
N ARG A 195 -6.45 8.58 -11.93
CA ARG A 195 -7.21 9.62 -12.66
C ARG A 195 -8.28 10.31 -11.83
N ASN A 196 -8.73 9.71 -10.73
CA ASN A 196 -9.76 10.27 -9.85
C ASN A 196 -9.24 10.51 -8.42
N ALA A 197 -7.93 10.67 -8.25
CA ALA A 197 -7.33 10.92 -6.94
C ALA A 197 -7.63 12.31 -6.38
N LEU A 198 -7.89 13.32 -7.22
CA LEU A 198 -8.05 14.71 -6.77
C LEU A 198 -9.13 14.89 -5.69
N PRO A 199 -10.37 14.39 -5.84
CA PRO A 199 -11.38 14.45 -4.78
C PRO A 199 -10.93 13.81 -3.46
N GLN A 200 -10.18 12.70 -3.54
CA GLN A 200 -9.68 12.00 -2.34
C GLN A 200 -8.58 12.82 -1.66
N LEU A 201 -7.64 13.37 -2.44
CA LEU A 201 -6.58 14.25 -1.94
C LEU A 201 -7.14 15.53 -1.30
N GLU A 202 -8.19 16.11 -1.88
CA GLU A 202 -8.89 17.27 -1.29
C GLU A 202 -9.53 16.93 0.06
N VAL A 203 -10.20 15.77 0.18
CA VAL A 203 -10.77 15.30 1.45
C VAL A 203 -9.67 15.09 2.49
N ILE A 204 -8.56 14.45 2.11
CA ILE A 204 -7.41 14.25 3.00
C ILE A 204 -6.85 15.60 3.47
N HIS A 205 -6.63 16.54 2.56
CA HIS A 205 -6.10 17.87 2.89
C HIS A 205 -7.05 18.63 3.83
N GLN A 206 -8.35 18.60 3.56
CA GLN A 206 -9.36 19.24 4.41
C GLN A 206 -9.38 18.64 5.82
N LEU A 207 -9.28 17.31 5.93
CA LEU A 207 -9.20 16.63 7.23
C LEU A 207 -7.92 16.99 7.99
N MET A 208 -6.78 17.08 7.30
CA MET A 208 -5.51 17.53 7.92
C MET A 208 -5.63 18.97 8.46
N GLN A 209 -6.20 19.89 7.69
CA GLN A 209 -6.44 21.27 8.13
C GLN A 209 -7.40 21.35 9.32
N GLU A 210 -8.49 20.58 9.30
CA GLU A 210 -9.44 20.52 10.40
C GLU A 210 -8.76 20.03 11.70
N LEU A 211 -7.94 18.99 11.60
CA LEU A 211 -7.16 18.44 12.71
C LEU A 211 -6.12 19.44 13.23
N GLU A 212 -5.51 20.21 12.33
CA GLU A 212 -4.56 21.26 12.69
C GLU A 212 -5.23 22.35 13.53
N ILE A 213 -6.38 22.86 13.08
CA ILE A 213 -7.16 23.86 13.81
C ILE A 213 -7.56 23.30 15.19
N LYS A 214 -8.12 22.09 15.23
CA LYS A 214 -8.54 21.45 16.49
C LYS A 214 -7.38 21.29 17.45
N LEU A 215 -6.20 20.85 16.99
CA LEU A 215 -5.03 20.69 17.86
C LEU A 215 -4.52 22.04 18.38
N GLN A 216 -4.49 23.08 17.53
CA GLN A 216 -4.11 24.43 17.96
C GLN A 216 -5.06 24.99 19.03
N GLU A 217 -6.37 24.80 18.85
CA GLU A 217 -7.37 25.16 19.86
C GLU A 217 -7.12 24.43 21.19
N ARG A 218 -6.81 23.13 21.13
CA ARG A 218 -6.46 22.34 22.30
C ARG A 218 -5.21 22.87 23.00
N PHE A 219 -4.12 23.13 22.27
CA PHE A 219 -2.89 23.67 22.86
C PHE A 219 -3.10 25.01 23.54
N ARG A 220 -3.97 25.87 23.01
CA ARG A 220 -4.32 27.14 23.66
C ARG A 220 -5.00 26.93 25.02
N LEU A 221 -5.84 25.90 25.16
CA LEU A 221 -6.48 25.54 26.43
C LEU A 221 -5.48 24.96 27.44
N PHE A 222 -4.44 24.28 26.97
CA PHE A 222 -3.43 23.72 27.88
C PHE A 222 -2.32 24.70 28.28
N GLN A 223 -2.10 25.78 27.55
CA GLN A 223 -1.17 26.85 27.98
C GLN A 223 -1.55 27.44 29.35
N THR A 224 -2.80 27.27 29.79
CA THR A 224 -3.27 27.66 31.13
C THR A 224 -3.09 26.60 32.21
N PHE A 225 -2.65 25.38 31.89
CA PHE A 225 -2.44 24.28 32.85
C PHE A 225 -0.94 24.06 33.13
N GLU A 226 -0.55 23.98 34.41
CA GLU A 226 0.84 23.82 34.89
C GLU A 226 1.44 22.40 34.68
N GLU A 227 1.13 21.70 33.57
CA GLU A 227 1.73 20.41 33.20
C GLU A 227 2.74 20.54 32.03
N SER A 228 3.62 21.53 32.15
CA SER A 228 4.45 22.08 31.06
C SER A 228 5.40 21.11 30.34
N LEU A 229 5.98 20.10 31.02
CA LEU A 229 7.09 19.32 30.45
C LEU A 229 6.65 18.17 29.53
N VAL A 230 5.68 17.35 29.94
CA VAL A 230 5.18 16.23 29.11
C VAL A 230 4.40 16.76 27.91
N LEU A 231 3.65 17.84 28.13
CA LEU A 231 2.82 18.44 27.10
C LEU A 231 3.64 19.18 26.04
N SER A 232 4.78 19.77 26.40
CA SER A 232 5.69 20.41 25.44
C SER A 232 6.17 19.44 24.36
N HIS A 233 6.48 18.19 24.71
CA HIS A 233 6.86 17.19 23.72
C HIS A 233 5.72 16.88 22.74
N PHE A 234 4.49 16.70 23.23
CA PHE A 234 3.32 16.50 22.38
C PHE A 234 2.98 17.75 21.55
N MET A 235 3.24 18.95 22.06
CA MET A 235 3.07 20.20 21.34
C MET A 235 4.00 20.31 20.14
N HIS A 236 5.30 20.07 20.35
CA HIS A 236 6.27 20.08 19.27
C HIS A 236 6.00 18.98 18.26
N LYS A 237 5.76 17.75 18.74
CA LYS A 237 5.49 16.60 17.88
C LYS A 237 4.21 16.79 17.07
N GLY A 238 3.10 17.17 17.71
CA GLY A 238 1.82 17.36 17.05
C GLY A 238 1.84 18.47 16.02
N THR A 239 2.45 19.62 16.34
CA THR A 239 2.62 20.73 15.38
C THR A 239 3.45 20.30 14.17
N ALA A 240 4.56 19.58 14.39
CA ALA A 240 5.43 19.13 13.30
C ALA A 240 4.72 18.13 12.38
N VAL A 241 4.04 17.13 12.97
CA VAL A 241 3.31 16.09 12.23
C VAL A 241 2.19 16.72 11.40
N LEU A 242 1.41 17.66 11.94
CA LEU A 242 0.34 18.30 11.18
C LEU A 242 0.87 19.20 10.07
N ALA A 243 1.90 20.02 10.33
CA ALA A 243 2.53 20.82 9.28
C ALA A 243 3.06 19.93 8.14
N GLU A 244 3.69 18.80 8.48
CA GLU A 244 4.14 17.82 7.49
C GLU A 244 2.96 17.24 6.69
N GLY A 245 1.87 16.84 7.35
CA GLY A 245 0.69 16.28 6.68
C GLY A 245 -0.04 17.30 5.79
N THR A 246 -0.19 18.53 6.25
CA THR A 246 -0.81 19.63 5.49
C THR A 246 0.06 19.98 4.27
N ASN A 247 1.39 20.07 4.43
CA ASN A 247 2.30 20.37 3.32
C ASN A 247 2.37 19.22 2.31
N LEU A 248 2.45 17.96 2.78
CA LEU A 248 2.48 16.79 1.91
C LEU A 248 1.20 16.68 1.08
N SER A 249 0.03 16.79 1.72
CA SER A 249 -1.26 16.72 1.02
C SER A 249 -1.43 17.86 0.01
N LEU A 250 -1.03 19.09 0.36
CA LEU A 250 -1.05 20.23 -0.57
C LEU A 250 -0.07 20.04 -1.72
N GLY A 251 1.14 19.56 -1.44
CA GLY A 251 2.16 19.24 -2.44
C GLY A 251 1.65 18.20 -3.45
N MET A 252 0.98 17.15 -2.96
CA MET A 252 0.38 16.13 -3.83
C MET A 252 -0.75 16.70 -4.71
N ILE A 253 -1.62 17.55 -4.17
CA ILE A 253 -2.66 18.24 -4.95
C ILE A 253 -2.00 19.09 -6.06
N ASN A 254 -0.98 19.88 -5.71
CA ASN A 254 -0.28 20.75 -6.68
C ASN A 254 0.42 19.93 -7.77
N LYS A 255 1.09 18.84 -7.41
CA LYS A 255 1.73 17.91 -8.36
C LYS A 255 0.69 17.28 -9.29
N TYR A 256 -0.43 16.79 -8.74
CA TYR A 256 -1.53 16.22 -9.52
C TYR A 256 -2.10 17.22 -10.54
N LEU A 257 -2.35 18.46 -10.10
CA LEU A 257 -2.84 19.53 -10.98
C LEU A 257 -1.82 19.87 -12.07
N LYS A 258 -0.52 19.91 -11.74
CA LYS A 258 0.55 20.11 -12.72
C LYS A 258 0.61 19.00 -13.75
N PHE A 259 0.53 17.74 -13.35
CA PHE A 259 0.49 16.61 -14.27
C PHE A 259 -0.72 16.71 -15.21
N THR A 260 -1.89 17.01 -14.66
CA THR A 260 -3.11 17.24 -15.46
C THR A 260 -2.96 18.44 -16.41
N HIS A 261 -2.24 19.50 -16.01
CA HIS A 261 -2.01 20.66 -16.86
C HIS A 261 -0.96 20.40 -17.93
N MET A 262 0.10 19.66 -17.62
CA MET A 262 1.12 19.21 -18.58
C MET A 262 0.47 18.42 -19.72
N GLN A 263 -0.48 17.52 -19.43
CA GLN A 263 -1.27 16.81 -20.46
C GLN A 263 -1.97 17.75 -21.44
N LYS A 264 -2.41 18.92 -20.97
CA LYS A 264 -3.17 19.90 -21.76
C LYS A 264 -2.30 20.96 -22.41
N THR A 265 -1.00 21.00 -22.08
CA THR A 265 -0.09 22.05 -22.54
C THR A 265 0.46 21.66 -23.92
N PRO A 266 0.22 22.46 -24.97
CA PRO A 266 0.79 22.18 -26.28
C PRO A 266 2.32 22.30 -26.22
N LEU A 267 3.02 21.37 -26.86
CA LEU A 267 4.49 21.37 -26.94
C LEU A 267 4.96 22.66 -27.62
N SER A 268 5.60 23.54 -26.85
CA SER A 268 6.27 24.73 -27.36
C SER A 268 7.59 24.33 -28.01
N SER A 269 7.88 24.87 -29.20
CA SER A 269 9.15 24.68 -29.91
C SER A 269 10.34 25.41 -29.26
N THR A 270 10.10 26.23 -28.23
CA THR A 270 11.14 27.03 -27.57
C THR A 270 11.39 26.52 -26.16
N ILE A 271 12.52 25.83 -25.96
CA ILE A 271 13.03 25.40 -24.65
C ILE A 271 13.81 26.56 -24.03
N GLN A 272 13.51 26.93 -22.78
CA GLN A 272 14.25 27.95 -22.03
C GLN A 272 15.30 27.28 -21.13
N PRO A 273 16.61 27.34 -21.45
CA PRO A 273 17.65 26.57 -20.76
C PRO A 273 17.74 26.86 -19.25
N GLU A 274 17.56 28.12 -18.85
CA GLU A 274 17.61 28.51 -17.43
C GLU A 274 16.47 27.89 -16.60
N LYS A 275 15.27 27.72 -17.20
CA LYS A 275 14.15 27.04 -16.54
C LYS A 275 14.41 25.55 -16.40
N VAL A 276 15.01 24.92 -17.42
CA VAL A 276 15.41 23.52 -17.36
C VAL A 276 16.45 23.29 -16.27
N ARG A 277 17.46 24.16 -16.18
CA ARG A 277 18.48 24.08 -15.12
C ARG A 277 17.88 24.26 -13.72
N SER A 278 16.98 25.23 -13.55
CA SER A 278 16.25 25.42 -12.30
C SER A 278 15.41 24.21 -11.94
N PHE A 279 14.73 23.61 -12.92
CA PHE A 279 13.91 22.41 -12.75
C PHE A 279 14.74 21.20 -12.33
N ILE A 280 15.88 20.93 -12.99
CA ILE A 280 16.80 19.83 -12.62
C ILE A 280 17.31 20.02 -11.19
N THR A 281 17.66 21.25 -10.81
CA THR A 281 18.14 21.57 -9.45
C THR A 281 17.06 21.31 -8.40
N GLN A 282 15.83 21.76 -8.67
CA GLN A 282 14.68 21.56 -7.78
C GLN A 282 14.16 20.13 -7.75
N MET A 283 14.44 19.32 -8.77
CA MET A 283 14.09 17.91 -8.83
C MET A 283 15.02 17.07 -7.94
N TYR A 284 16.31 17.44 -7.87
CA TYR A 284 17.31 16.72 -7.05
C TYR A 284 17.20 17.06 -5.55
N ASP A 285 16.89 18.32 -5.24
CA ASP A 285 16.65 18.78 -3.86
C ASP A 285 15.35 19.59 -3.78
N PRO A 286 14.19 18.90 -3.75
CA PRO A 286 12.90 19.58 -3.69
C PRO A 286 12.70 20.23 -2.32
N PRO A 287 12.38 21.54 -2.24
CA PRO A 287 11.90 22.12 -0.99
C PRO A 287 10.65 21.37 -0.48
N LEU A 288 10.38 21.41 0.83
CA LEU A 288 9.27 20.68 1.46
C LEU A 288 7.90 21.00 0.84
N ASP A 289 7.75 22.21 0.30
CA ASP A 289 6.52 22.71 -0.33
C ASP A 289 6.60 22.64 -1.86
N SER A 290 7.58 21.91 -2.40
CA SER A 290 7.86 21.86 -3.83
C SER A 290 6.74 21.19 -4.58
N ASP A 291 6.21 21.94 -5.53
CA ASP A 291 5.31 21.47 -6.56
C ASP A 291 6.07 20.83 -7.73
N VAL A 292 7.40 20.67 -7.64
CA VAL A 292 8.23 20.01 -8.65
C VAL A 292 8.20 18.50 -8.41
N PRO A 293 7.70 17.70 -9.36
CA PRO A 293 7.70 16.26 -9.21
C PRO A 293 9.14 15.71 -9.27
N ASN A 294 9.43 14.69 -8.48
CA ASN A 294 10.72 14.01 -8.53
C ASN A 294 10.84 13.09 -9.75
N VAL A 295 12.05 12.57 -9.99
CA VAL A 295 12.35 11.65 -11.10
C VAL A 295 11.37 10.46 -11.15
N TYR A 296 11.13 9.83 -10.00
CA TYR A 296 10.24 8.66 -9.90
C TYR A 296 8.78 9.01 -10.18
N GLN A 297 8.31 10.19 -9.78
CA GLN A 297 6.96 10.68 -10.03
C GLN A 297 6.75 11.01 -11.51
N LEU A 298 7.77 11.57 -12.16
CA LEU A 298 7.75 11.83 -13.61
C LEU A 298 7.71 10.52 -14.39
N PHE A 299 8.58 9.57 -14.08
CA PHE A 299 8.59 8.27 -14.75
C PHE A 299 7.31 7.49 -14.50
N SER A 300 6.84 7.43 -13.25
CA SER A 300 5.55 6.82 -12.91
C SER A 300 4.37 7.49 -13.59
N PHE A 301 4.48 8.76 -14.00
CA PHE A 301 3.46 9.45 -14.78
C PHE A 301 3.54 9.14 -16.28
N MET A 302 4.75 8.99 -16.81
CA MET A 302 5.01 8.69 -18.22
C MET A 302 4.84 7.22 -18.59
N GLU A 303 4.94 6.29 -17.64
CA GLU A 303 4.84 4.84 -17.84
C GLU A 303 3.40 4.30 -17.68
N GLN A 304 2.40 5.17 -17.60
CA GLN A 304 1.03 4.77 -17.24
C GLN A 304 0.24 4.12 -18.38
N GLY A 305 0.76 4.17 -19.62
CA GLY A 305 0.14 3.51 -20.78
C GLY A 305 -1.30 4.00 -21.03
N GLN A 306 -1.53 5.29 -20.82
CA GLN A 306 -2.83 5.96 -20.86
C GLN A 306 -3.36 6.26 -22.28
N TYR A 307 -2.54 6.19 -23.34
CA TYR A 307 -2.93 6.45 -24.74
C TYR A 307 -2.54 5.32 -25.71
N GLU A 308 -3.30 5.16 -26.81
CA GLU A 308 -3.07 4.14 -27.86
C GLU A 308 -1.68 4.22 -28.53
N GLU A 309 -0.95 5.33 -28.37
CA GLU A 309 0.42 5.54 -28.87
C GLU A 309 1.46 5.69 -27.74
N GLU A 310 1.10 5.50 -26.46
CA GLU A 310 2.02 5.66 -25.32
C GLU A 310 2.91 4.42 -25.09
N GLU A 311 2.48 3.25 -25.58
CA GLU A 311 3.30 2.02 -25.57
C GLU A 311 4.44 2.04 -26.61
N ILE A 312 4.50 3.05 -27.49
CA ILE A 312 5.60 3.22 -28.45
C ILE A 312 6.60 4.22 -27.84
N ASP A 313 7.84 3.74 -27.63
CA ASP A 313 9.02 4.42 -27.05
C ASP A 313 9.26 4.28 -25.54
N GLY A 314 8.88 3.14 -24.97
CA GLY A 314 9.49 2.60 -23.74
C GLY A 314 10.85 1.90 -23.97
N LEU A 315 11.77 2.47 -24.75
CA LEU A 315 13.19 2.06 -24.72
C LEU A 315 14.06 3.28 -24.46
N TRP A 316 14.20 3.66 -23.19
CA TRP A 316 15.15 4.67 -22.78
C TRP A 316 16.57 4.09 -22.85
N MET A 317 17.29 4.47 -23.90
CA MET A 317 18.73 4.27 -24.00
C MET A 317 19.41 5.21 -22.99
N PRO A 318 20.28 4.73 -22.08
CA PRO A 318 21.04 5.61 -21.22
C PRO A 318 21.96 6.47 -22.09
N VAL A 319 21.59 7.74 -22.29
CA VAL A 319 22.50 8.70 -22.89
C VAL A 319 23.58 8.94 -21.84
N LYS A 320 24.78 8.40 -22.05
CA LYS A 320 25.95 8.80 -21.28
C LYS A 320 26.15 10.29 -21.53
N PHE A 321 25.73 11.14 -20.59
CA PHE A 321 26.25 12.49 -20.54
C PHE A 321 27.77 12.37 -20.45
N ALA A 322 28.50 13.15 -21.25
CA ALA A 322 29.94 13.24 -21.11
C ALA A 322 30.22 13.53 -19.63
N ALA A 323 31.09 12.72 -19.00
CA ALA A 323 31.44 12.91 -17.60
C ALA A 323 31.81 14.38 -17.37
N PRO A 324 31.35 15.00 -16.27
CA PRO A 324 31.75 16.37 -15.98
C PRO A 324 33.27 16.45 -16.00
N ILE A 325 33.81 17.42 -16.74
CA ILE A 325 35.26 17.60 -16.86
C ILE A 325 35.81 17.79 -15.44
N PRO A 326 36.67 16.89 -14.94
CA PRO A 326 37.19 17.00 -13.58
C PRO A 326 38.02 18.27 -13.47
N HIS A 327 38.01 18.89 -12.28
CA HIS A 327 38.76 20.13 -12.05
C HIS A 327 40.24 19.99 -12.44
N THR A 328 40.82 18.80 -12.24
CA THR A 328 42.20 18.48 -12.61
C THR A 328 42.45 18.61 -14.10
N ALA A 329 41.50 18.22 -14.95
CA ALA A 329 41.64 18.32 -16.40
C ALA A 329 41.52 19.78 -16.88
N ILE A 330 40.79 20.63 -16.16
CA ILE A 330 40.73 22.07 -16.43
C ILE A 330 42.07 22.70 -16.04
N ASP A 331 42.59 22.38 -14.86
CA ASP A 331 43.88 22.89 -14.37
C ASP A 331 45.04 22.44 -15.28
N GLU A 332 45.06 21.19 -15.72
CA GLU A 332 46.04 20.67 -16.68
C GLU A 332 45.95 21.35 -18.04
N ALA A 333 44.75 21.58 -18.56
CA ALA A 333 44.56 22.26 -19.84
C ALA A 333 45.00 23.73 -19.77
N VAL A 334 44.70 24.43 -18.68
CA VAL A 334 45.18 25.79 -18.45
C VAL A 334 46.71 25.80 -18.34
N HIS A 335 47.28 24.89 -17.55
CA HIS A 335 48.73 24.78 -17.41
C HIS A 335 49.42 24.48 -18.75
N TYR A 336 48.88 23.53 -19.53
CA TYR A 336 49.38 23.20 -20.85
C TYR A 336 49.38 24.42 -21.77
N LEU A 337 48.28 25.19 -21.83
CA LEU A 337 48.22 26.42 -22.64
C LEU A 337 49.20 27.49 -22.17
N GLU A 338 49.46 27.59 -20.88
CA GLU A 338 50.39 28.57 -20.30
C GLU A 338 51.87 28.18 -20.47
N THR A 339 52.16 26.88 -20.53
CA THR A 339 53.54 26.34 -20.68
C THR A 339 53.82 25.73 -22.04
N TYR A 340 52.90 25.88 -22.99
CA TYR A 340 53.06 25.36 -24.35
C TYR A 340 54.23 26.05 -25.05
N GLU A 341 55.35 25.36 -25.16
CA GLU A 341 56.43 25.74 -26.07
C GLU A 341 56.22 25.05 -27.42
N PRO A 342 55.98 25.79 -28.51
CA PRO A 342 55.82 25.20 -29.83
C PRO A 342 57.13 24.55 -30.28
N LEU A 343 57.05 23.26 -30.63
CA LEU A 343 58.12 22.57 -31.35
C LEU A 343 58.39 23.29 -32.67
N SER A 344 59.58 23.89 -32.77
CA SER A 344 60.07 24.62 -33.94
C SER A 344 61.00 23.78 -34.81
N GLU A 345 61.18 22.50 -34.46
CA GLU A 345 61.92 21.56 -35.26
C GLU A 345 61.12 21.19 -36.52
N PRO A 346 61.73 21.19 -37.71
CA PRO A 346 61.06 20.75 -38.93
C PRO A 346 60.67 19.28 -38.77
N ILE A 347 59.39 18.99 -38.96
CA ILE A 347 58.88 17.62 -39.00
C ILE A 347 59.56 16.93 -40.19
N GLU A 348 60.43 15.95 -39.92
CA GLU A 348 60.89 15.03 -40.95
C GLU A 348 59.70 14.13 -41.31
N GLU A 349 59.00 14.47 -42.39
CA GLU A 349 58.00 13.61 -43.02
C GLU A 349 58.70 12.34 -43.51
N THR A 350 58.74 11.33 -42.65
CA THR A 350 58.96 9.97 -43.11
C THR A 350 57.61 9.52 -43.65
N GLU A 351 57.47 9.42 -44.97
CA GLU A 351 56.30 8.82 -45.61
C GLU A 351 56.19 7.37 -45.13
N GLU A 352 55.44 7.13 -44.05
CA GLU A 352 54.96 5.81 -43.72
C GLU A 352 53.86 5.47 -44.73
N GLU A 353 54.15 4.54 -45.65
CA GLU A 353 53.15 3.96 -46.54
C GLU A 353 52.05 3.30 -45.67
N LEU A 354 50.86 3.91 -45.68
CA LEU A 354 49.68 3.33 -45.03
C LEU A 354 49.28 2.04 -45.78
N GLU A 355 49.61 0.88 -45.22
CA GLU A 355 49.04 -0.40 -45.63
C GLU A 355 47.57 -0.46 -45.20
N TYR A 356 46.66 -0.21 -46.14
CA TYR A 356 45.23 -0.42 -45.93
C TYR A 356 44.93 -1.92 -46.01
N ILE A 357 44.52 -2.52 -44.90
CA ILE A 357 43.95 -3.87 -44.86
C ILE A 357 42.45 -3.73 -45.14
N GLU A 358 42.02 -4.19 -46.32
CA GLU A 358 40.61 -4.26 -46.67
C GLU A 358 40.01 -5.54 -46.07
N GLU A 359 39.36 -5.42 -44.92
CA GLU A 359 38.67 -6.53 -44.25
C GLU A 359 37.25 -6.65 -44.80
N ILE A 360 37.03 -7.61 -45.70
CA ILE A 360 35.71 -7.92 -46.27
C ILE A 360 34.98 -8.80 -45.26
N ILE A 361 34.18 -8.17 -44.39
CA ILE A 361 33.31 -8.86 -43.44
C ILE A 361 32.08 -9.38 -44.21
N SER A 362 31.82 -10.69 -44.16
CA SER A 362 30.64 -11.26 -44.81
C SER A 362 29.37 -10.96 -43.99
N GLU A 363 28.21 -10.97 -44.63
CA GLU A 363 26.91 -10.78 -43.94
C GLU A 363 26.67 -11.88 -42.89
N GLU A 364 27.24 -13.08 -43.10
CA GLU A 364 27.20 -14.19 -42.12
C GLU A 364 28.03 -13.88 -40.86
N ASP A 365 29.17 -13.21 -40.99
CA ASP A 365 30.02 -12.83 -39.84
C ASP A 365 29.36 -11.72 -38.98
N ILE A 366 28.60 -10.83 -39.62
CA ILE A 366 27.81 -9.80 -38.94
C ILE A 366 26.66 -10.43 -38.16
N ASP A 367 25.95 -11.39 -38.76
CA ASP A 367 24.88 -12.14 -38.09
C ASP A 367 25.42 -12.99 -36.92
N GLU A 368 26.63 -13.52 -37.03
CA GLU A 368 27.31 -14.23 -35.94
C GLU A 368 27.66 -13.29 -34.78
N LEU A 369 28.26 -12.12 -35.07
CA LEU A 369 28.59 -11.08 -34.07
C LEU A 369 27.33 -10.52 -33.36
N MET A 370 26.26 -10.27 -34.12
CA MET A 370 24.97 -9.85 -33.57
C MET A 370 24.33 -10.97 -32.71
N GLY A 371 24.44 -12.22 -33.15
CA GLY A 371 23.98 -13.40 -32.42
C GLY A 371 24.72 -13.63 -31.10
N GLU A 372 26.05 -13.43 -31.06
CA GLU A 372 26.84 -13.48 -29.83
C GLU A 372 26.46 -12.37 -28.85
N THR A 373 26.21 -11.16 -29.36
CA THR A 373 25.78 -10.03 -28.52
C THR A 373 24.40 -10.29 -27.89
N HIS A 374 23.45 -10.83 -28.65
CA HIS A 374 22.13 -11.20 -28.14
C HIS A 374 22.20 -12.34 -27.10
N TRP A 375 23.08 -13.30 -27.32
CA TRP A 375 23.33 -14.38 -26.38
C TRP A 375 23.92 -13.88 -25.05
N MET A 376 24.90 -12.95 -25.10
CA MET A 376 25.50 -12.36 -23.90
C MET A 376 24.48 -11.57 -23.07
N LEU A 377 23.54 -10.86 -23.72
CA LEU A 377 22.43 -10.20 -23.04
C LEU A 377 21.44 -11.19 -22.43
N THR A 378 21.13 -12.29 -23.12
CA THR A 378 20.26 -13.34 -22.58
C THR A 378 20.89 -14.01 -21.35
N LYS A 379 22.21 -14.25 -21.37
CA LYS A 379 22.96 -14.86 -20.27
C LYS A 379 23.04 -13.97 -19.02
N SER A 380 23.00 -12.65 -19.18
CA SER A 380 23.00 -11.73 -18.02
C SER A 380 21.63 -11.65 -17.32
N MET A 381 20.54 -11.96 -18.04
CA MET A 381 19.17 -11.91 -17.51
C MET A 381 18.64 -13.27 -17.03
N ILE A 382 19.15 -14.38 -17.58
CA ILE A 382 18.69 -15.74 -17.27
C ILE A 382 19.88 -16.60 -16.84
N GLU A 383 19.79 -17.20 -15.65
CA GLU A 383 20.80 -18.12 -15.10
C GLU A 383 20.87 -19.43 -15.91
N THR A 384 21.61 -19.40 -17.01
CA THR A 384 21.78 -20.55 -17.94
C THR A 384 22.99 -21.43 -17.59
N GLU A 385 23.91 -20.93 -16.76
CA GLU A 385 25.22 -21.54 -16.50
C GLU A 385 25.14 -22.95 -15.91
N VAL A 386 24.15 -23.19 -15.05
CA VAL A 386 23.96 -24.47 -14.37
C VAL A 386 23.54 -25.56 -15.37
N ILE A 387 22.65 -25.23 -16.29
CA ILE A 387 22.19 -26.13 -17.35
C ILE A 387 23.30 -26.36 -18.38
N GLU A 388 24.03 -25.30 -18.75
CA GLU A 388 25.17 -25.41 -19.67
C GLU A 388 26.29 -26.30 -19.11
N SER A 389 26.61 -26.17 -17.83
CA SER A 389 27.65 -26.96 -17.16
C SER A 389 27.28 -28.44 -17.10
N TYR A 390 26.03 -28.74 -16.78
CA TYR A 390 25.53 -30.12 -16.78
C TYR A 390 25.57 -30.74 -18.19
N LEU A 391 25.16 -29.99 -19.23
CA LEU A 391 25.22 -30.43 -20.62
C LEU A 391 26.64 -30.48 -21.22
N GLN A 392 27.64 -29.89 -20.54
CA GLN A 392 29.05 -30.10 -20.88
C GLN A 392 29.56 -31.46 -20.39
N GLU A 393 29.02 -31.96 -19.28
CA GLU A 393 29.35 -33.28 -18.73
C GLU A 393 28.53 -34.40 -19.37
N HIS A 394 27.30 -34.11 -19.78
CA HIS A 394 26.36 -35.06 -20.40
C HIS A 394 25.86 -34.53 -21.76
N ASP A 395 26.33 -35.13 -22.86
CA ASP A 395 26.02 -34.67 -24.23
C ASP A 395 24.52 -34.76 -24.59
N GLU A 396 23.82 -35.75 -24.02
CA GLU A 396 22.39 -36.02 -24.25
C GLU A 396 21.71 -36.46 -22.95
N THR A 397 20.65 -35.75 -22.54
CA THR A 397 19.91 -36.06 -21.30
C THR A 397 18.41 -35.83 -21.47
N PRO A 398 17.54 -36.67 -20.86
CA PRO A 398 16.11 -36.40 -20.76
C PRO A 398 15.81 -35.08 -20.02
N MET A 399 14.80 -34.34 -20.47
CA MET A 399 14.37 -33.06 -19.93
C MET A 399 14.17 -33.09 -18.40
N GLU A 400 13.48 -34.11 -17.90
CA GLU A 400 13.21 -34.23 -16.47
C GLU A 400 14.47 -34.50 -15.64
N GLN A 401 15.38 -35.32 -16.16
CA GLN A 401 16.66 -35.59 -15.52
C GLN A 401 17.53 -34.33 -15.50
N LEU A 402 17.58 -33.58 -16.60
CA LEU A 402 18.33 -32.32 -16.67
C LEU A 402 17.81 -31.30 -15.66
N VAL A 403 16.48 -31.13 -15.57
CA VAL A 403 15.89 -30.17 -14.62
C VAL A 403 16.22 -30.54 -13.17
N ILE A 404 16.13 -31.83 -12.81
CA ILE A 404 16.28 -32.25 -11.40
C ILE A 404 17.76 -32.38 -10.99
N GLU A 405 18.61 -32.93 -11.86
CA GLU A 405 20.01 -33.18 -11.54
C GLU A 405 20.91 -31.95 -11.73
N ALA A 406 20.54 -31.02 -12.64
CA ALA A 406 21.27 -29.76 -12.75
C ALA A 406 20.85 -28.76 -11.67
N THR A 407 19.55 -28.72 -11.29
CA THR A 407 19.06 -27.80 -10.25
C THR A 407 18.54 -28.54 -9.01
N SER A 408 17.23 -28.73 -8.88
CA SER A 408 16.61 -29.42 -7.74
C SER A 408 15.19 -29.91 -8.03
N SER A 409 14.59 -30.64 -7.09
CA SER A 409 13.19 -31.10 -7.16
C SER A 409 12.15 -30.05 -6.73
N GLN A 410 12.57 -28.80 -6.43
CA GLN A 410 11.68 -27.70 -6.07
C GLN A 410 11.00 -27.08 -7.31
N TRP A 411 9.82 -26.50 -7.11
CA TRP A 411 9.03 -25.92 -8.21
C TRP A 411 9.67 -24.65 -8.80
N SER A 412 10.23 -23.77 -7.97
CA SER A 412 10.94 -22.56 -8.42
C SER A 412 12.10 -22.91 -9.37
N ASP A 413 12.85 -23.94 -9.02
CA ASP A 413 14.06 -24.33 -9.72
C ASP A 413 13.73 -25.04 -11.03
N ALA A 414 12.59 -25.74 -11.08
CA ALA A 414 12.04 -26.30 -12.31
C ALA A 414 11.60 -25.21 -13.30
N VAL A 415 10.96 -24.15 -12.82
CA VAL A 415 10.57 -23.01 -13.67
C VAL A 415 11.81 -22.29 -14.21
N ASN A 416 12.82 -22.07 -13.38
CA ASN A 416 14.07 -21.44 -13.80
C ASN A 416 14.83 -22.32 -14.81
N ALA A 417 14.92 -23.64 -14.58
CA ALA A 417 15.55 -24.57 -15.49
C ALA A 417 14.83 -24.62 -16.86
N ILE A 418 13.49 -24.65 -16.88
CA ILE A 418 12.72 -24.62 -18.12
C ILE A 418 12.92 -23.31 -18.87
N THR A 419 13.01 -22.19 -18.14
CA THR A 419 13.27 -20.86 -18.72
C THR A 419 14.66 -20.79 -19.34
N ALA A 420 15.68 -21.33 -18.66
CA ALA A 420 17.03 -21.44 -19.17
C ALA A 420 17.11 -22.35 -20.41
N ILE A 421 16.43 -23.50 -20.40
CA ILE A 421 16.33 -24.41 -21.54
C ILE A 421 15.66 -23.71 -22.74
N ALA A 422 14.56 -22.99 -22.51
CA ALA A 422 13.88 -22.23 -23.56
C ALA A 422 14.79 -21.15 -24.17
N ALA A 423 15.56 -20.44 -23.35
CA ALA A 423 16.55 -19.46 -23.80
C ALA A 423 17.68 -20.09 -24.62
N LEU A 424 18.18 -21.25 -24.22
CA LEU A 424 19.19 -22.02 -24.93
C LEU A 424 18.67 -22.57 -26.28
N VAL A 425 17.39 -22.98 -26.35
CA VAL A 425 16.74 -23.41 -27.60
C VAL A 425 16.54 -22.22 -28.54
N GLY A 426 16.06 -21.08 -28.02
CA GLY A 426 15.85 -19.85 -28.80
C GLY A 426 17.13 -19.34 -29.46
N ASN A 427 18.26 -19.45 -28.75
CA ASN A 427 19.58 -19.09 -29.26
C ASN A 427 20.31 -20.22 -29.99
N LYS A 428 19.59 -21.28 -30.38
CA LYS A 428 20.10 -22.42 -31.17
C LYS A 428 21.30 -23.17 -30.54
N LYS A 429 21.54 -23.03 -29.23
CA LYS A 429 22.65 -23.71 -28.51
C LYS A 429 22.31 -25.17 -28.17
N ILE A 430 21.04 -25.47 -27.95
CA ILE A 430 20.53 -26.83 -27.68
C ILE A 430 19.34 -27.17 -28.58
N THR A 431 19.09 -28.44 -28.80
CA THR A 431 17.94 -28.96 -29.56
C THR A 431 17.16 -29.96 -28.73
N ILE A 432 15.82 -29.83 -28.77
CA ILE A 432 14.90 -30.76 -28.13
C ILE A 432 14.37 -31.71 -29.20
N THR A 433 14.53 -33.01 -28.98
CA THR A 433 13.99 -34.05 -29.86
C THR A 433 13.03 -34.95 -29.09
N LYS A 434 11.93 -35.34 -29.76
CA LYS A 434 11.03 -36.35 -29.19
C LYS A 434 11.72 -37.71 -29.23
N PRO A 435 11.63 -38.50 -28.16
CA PRO A 435 12.28 -39.80 -28.11
C PRO A 435 11.68 -40.75 -29.15
N THR A 436 12.53 -41.46 -29.90
CA THR A 436 12.13 -42.47 -30.89
C THR A 436 11.84 -43.85 -30.27
N GLY A 437 11.93 -43.98 -28.94
CA GLY A 437 11.64 -45.18 -28.16
C GLY A 437 11.28 -44.88 -26.70
N LYS A 438 11.00 -45.92 -25.89
CA LYS A 438 10.75 -45.74 -24.44
C LYS A 438 12.04 -45.37 -23.72
N VAL A 439 12.19 -44.09 -23.38
CA VAL A 439 13.29 -43.60 -22.52
C VAL A 439 12.93 -43.94 -21.07
N GLN A 440 13.81 -44.65 -20.37
CA GLN A 440 13.69 -44.84 -18.92
C GLN A 440 14.20 -43.58 -18.23
N VAL A 441 13.28 -42.72 -17.81
CA VAL A 441 13.59 -41.61 -16.89
C VAL A 441 13.58 -42.18 -15.47
N PRO A 442 14.63 -41.95 -14.65
CA PRO A 442 14.62 -42.35 -13.24
C PRO A 442 13.42 -41.73 -12.50
N GLU A 443 12.78 -42.47 -11.57
CA GLU A 443 11.71 -41.90 -10.75
C GLU A 443 12.31 -40.98 -9.68
N TYR A 444 12.04 -39.67 -9.78
CA TYR A 444 12.45 -38.68 -8.80
C TYR A 444 11.28 -38.28 -7.89
N GLU A 445 11.56 -38.09 -6.60
CA GLU A 445 10.60 -37.50 -5.66
C GLU A 445 10.52 -35.98 -5.88
N ARG A 446 9.45 -35.53 -6.55
CA ARG A 446 9.24 -34.13 -6.98
C ARG A 446 7.95 -33.54 -6.42
N ARG A 447 7.97 -32.23 -6.14
CA ARG A 447 6.79 -31.48 -5.64
C ARG A 447 5.95 -30.86 -6.76
N TRP A 448 6.23 -31.21 -8.01
CA TRP A 448 5.61 -30.67 -9.21
C TRP A 448 5.43 -31.78 -10.24
N GLU A 449 4.52 -31.62 -11.20
CA GLU A 449 4.31 -32.57 -12.29
C GLU A 449 4.24 -31.83 -13.64
N TRP A 450 4.69 -32.48 -14.71
CA TRP A 450 4.50 -31.97 -16.07
C TRP A 450 3.03 -31.98 -16.45
N MET A 451 2.58 -30.94 -17.16
CA MET A 451 1.20 -30.89 -17.67
C MET A 451 0.89 -32.02 -18.66
N ASN A 452 1.84 -32.36 -19.55
CA ASN A 452 1.82 -33.62 -20.28
C ASN A 452 2.95 -34.52 -19.79
N ARG A 453 2.61 -35.76 -19.44
CA ARG A 453 3.59 -36.73 -18.93
C ARG A 453 4.74 -37.03 -19.91
N ASP A 454 4.50 -36.84 -21.20
CA ASP A 454 5.49 -37.09 -22.24
C ASP A 454 6.55 -35.97 -22.35
N ASP A 455 6.28 -34.76 -21.81
CA ASP A 455 7.18 -33.61 -21.94
C ASP A 455 8.50 -33.79 -21.19
N GLY A 456 8.47 -34.51 -20.06
CA GLY A 456 9.67 -34.87 -19.28
C GLY A 456 10.58 -35.89 -19.99
N SER A 457 10.08 -36.60 -21.00
CA SER A 457 10.82 -37.62 -21.75
C SER A 457 11.55 -37.08 -22.98
N ASN A 458 11.37 -35.79 -23.29
CA ASN A 458 12.05 -35.14 -24.42
C ASN A 458 13.56 -35.15 -24.20
N ILE A 459 14.34 -35.46 -25.25
CA ILE A 459 15.79 -35.53 -25.18
C ILE A 459 16.37 -34.17 -25.54
N ILE A 460 17.18 -33.62 -24.65
CA ILE A 460 17.94 -32.40 -24.87
C ILE A 460 19.35 -32.79 -25.29
N LYS A 461 19.80 -32.21 -26.40
CA LYS A 461 21.15 -32.39 -26.94
C LYS A 461 21.80 -31.05 -27.25
N LYS A 462 23.11 -30.94 -26.99
CA LYS A 462 23.91 -29.80 -27.41
C LYS A 462 24.09 -29.78 -28.94
N ARG A 463 23.90 -28.62 -29.56
CA ARG A 463 24.12 -28.47 -31.00
C ARG A 463 25.60 -28.23 -31.27
N ASN A 464 26.27 -29.19 -31.92
CA ASN A 464 27.65 -28.98 -32.38
C ASN A 464 27.66 -28.10 -33.63
N SER A 465 28.33 -26.95 -33.58
CA SER A 465 28.51 -25.99 -34.68
C SER A 465 29.54 -26.43 -35.74
N ARG A 466 29.78 -27.75 -35.89
CA ARG A 466 30.74 -28.31 -36.85
C ARG A 466 30.16 -29.49 -37.62
N GLU A 467 29.04 -29.27 -38.30
CA GLU A 467 28.55 -30.18 -39.34
C GLU A 467 27.68 -29.37 -40.32
N LYS A 468 28.35 -28.56 -41.15
CA LYS A 468 27.85 -28.04 -42.44
C LYS A 468 29.03 -27.56 -43.29
N GLN A 469 29.96 -28.47 -43.55
CA GLN A 469 30.84 -28.44 -44.72
C GLN A 469 30.90 -29.88 -45.26
N SER A 470 29.81 -30.33 -45.86
CA SER A 470 29.76 -31.48 -46.75
C SER A 470 28.34 -31.63 -47.30
N GLU A 471 28.03 -30.81 -48.30
CA GLU A 471 27.39 -31.22 -49.56
C GLU A 471 27.61 -30.16 -50.63
#